data_AF-A0A8S0H2H0-F1
#
_entry.id   AF-A0A8S0H2H0-F1
#
_cell.length_a   1.000
_cell.length_b   1.000
_cell.length_c   1.000
_cell.angle_alpha   90.00
_cell.angle_beta   90.00
_cell.angle_gamma   90.00
#
_symmetry.space_group_name_H-M   'P 1'
#
loop_
_entity.id
_entity.type
_entity.pdbx_description
1 polymer ?
#
loop_
_entity_poly.entity_id
_entity_poly.type
_entity_poly.pdbx_seq_one_letter_code
_entity_poly.pdbx_strand_id
1 'polypeptide(L)' 'MVQLGGHLQGLLLSLMEHAQTGLGELPLLTQDEQHRIRQDWDHTDVVYPTERFVHQLFADQAAKAPDARRCSSPSSA' A
#
# COMPACT_ATOMS: atom_id res chain seq x y z
N MET A 1 18.42 16.29 3.34
CA MET A 1 18.68 15.95 1.92
C MET A 1 19.94 15.10 1.79
N VAL A 2 19.94 13.82 2.22
CA VAL A 2 21.15 12.93 2.12
C VAL A 2 20.82 11.51 1.64
N GLN A 3 19.56 11.10 1.64
CA GLN A 3 19.11 9.73 1.31
C GLN A 3 19.62 9.25 -0.06
N LEU A 4 19.47 10.08 -1.10
CA LEU A 4 19.88 9.77 -2.48
C LEU A 4 21.38 9.48 -2.62
N GLY A 5 22.22 10.11 -1.79
CA GLY A 5 23.67 9.86 -1.80
C GLY A 5 24.01 8.44 -1.33
N GLY A 6 23.30 7.95 -0.30
CA GLY A 6 23.45 6.58 0.19
C GLY A 6 23.00 5.54 -0.84
N HIS A 7 21.91 5.82 -1.56
CA HIS A 7 21.44 4.97 -2.66
C HIS A 7 22.45 4.87 -3.80
N LEU A 8 22.97 6.02 -4.24
CA LEU A 8 24.00 6.08 -5.29
C LEU A 8 25.27 5.32 -4.89
N GLN A 9 25.69 5.45 -3.63
CA GLN A 9 26.85 4.71 -3.12
C GLN A 9 26.62 3.19 -3.13
N GLY A 10 25.45 2.71 -2.69
CA GLY A 10 25.10 1.29 -2.73
C GLY A 10 25.04 0.72 -4.14
N LEU A 11 24.50 1.50 -5.09
CA LEU A 11 24.48 1.13 -6.51
C LEU A 11 25.89 1.04 -7.10
N LEU A 12 26.78 1.99 -6.80
CA LEU A 12 28.16 1.98 -7.29
C LEU A 12 28.96 0.79 -6.74
N LEU A 13 28.75 0.44 -5.47
CA LEU A 13 29.40 -0.72 -4.85
C LEU A 13 28.93 -2.02 -5.52
N SER A 14 27.62 -2.16 -5.73
CA SER A 14 27.03 -3.34 -6.36
C SER A 14 27.43 -3.49 -7.84
N LEU A 15 27.61 -2.36 -8.55
CA LEU A 15 28.12 -2.35 -9.93
C LEU A 15 29.58 -2.84 -10.00
N MET A 16 30.39 -2.53 -8.99
CA MET A 16 31.77 -3.02 -8.90
C MET A 16 31.83 -4.53 -8.65
N GLU A 17 30.95 -5.06 -7.81
CA GLU A 17 30.89 -6.50 -7.53
C GLU A 17 30.32 -7.30 -8.71
N HIS A 18 29.31 -6.77 -9.40
CA HIS A 18 28.58 -7.48 -10.45
C HIS A 18 28.35 -6.61 -11.69
N ALA A 19 29.43 -6.31 -12.41
CA ALA A 19 29.44 -5.45 -13.60
C ALA A 19 28.56 -5.93 -14.78
N GLN A 20 28.09 -7.18 -14.78
CA GLN A 20 27.23 -7.73 -15.83
C GLN A 20 25.73 -7.66 -15.48
N THR A 21 25.38 -7.24 -14.27
CA THR A 21 23.99 -7.07 -13.85
C THR A 21 23.43 -5.78 -14.44
N GLY A 22 22.25 -5.85 -15.04
CA GLY A 22 21.60 -4.66 -15.58
C GLY A 22 21.31 -3.63 -14.48
N LEU A 23 21.50 -2.35 -14.79
CA LEU A 23 21.23 -1.25 -13.86
C LEU A 23 19.79 -1.26 -13.29
N GLY A 24 18.83 -1.84 -14.02
CA GLY A 24 17.44 -1.98 -13.58
C GLY A 24 17.17 -3.14 -12.63
N GLU A 25 18.11 -4.08 -12.47
CA GLU A 25 17.98 -5.21 -11.54
C GLU A 25 18.64 -4.93 -10.18
N LEU A 26 19.41 -3.84 -10.08
CA LEU A 26 20.06 -3.43 -8.85
C LEU A 26 19.05 -2.75 -7.92
N PRO A 27 18.96 -3.18 -6.65
CA PRO A 27 18.02 -2.58 -5.70
C PRO A 27 18.43 -1.14 -5.37
N LEU A 28 17.61 -0.17 -5.80
CA LEU A 28 17.82 1.25 -5.51
C LEU A 28 17.61 1.57 -4.03
N LEU A 29 16.61 0.95 -3.41
CA LEU A 29 16.29 1.11 -1.99
C LEU A 29 17.21 0.23 -1.15
N THR A 30 17.69 0.76 -0.02
CA THR A 30 18.44 -0.05 0.93
C THR A 30 17.52 -1.10 1.58
N GLN A 31 18.10 -2.18 2.12
CA GLN A 31 17.30 -3.18 2.81
C GLN A 31 16.49 -2.59 3.98
N ASP A 32 17.05 -1.63 4.71
CA ASP A 32 16.36 -0.95 5.81
C ASP A 32 15.13 -0.18 5.35
N GLU A 33 15.19 0.47 4.18
CA GLU A 33 14.05 1.19 3.62
C GLU A 33 13.00 0.25 3.07
N GLN A 34 13.41 -0.83 2.42
CA GLN A 34 12.46 -1.88 2.01
C GLN A 34 11.78 -2.49 3.23
N HIS A 35 12.51 -2.68 4.34
CA HIS A 35 11.97 -3.17 5.59
C HIS A 35 10.97 -2.19 6.19
N ARG A 36 11.30 -0.89 6.21
CA ARG A 36 10.38 0.16 6.67
C ARG A 36 9.12 0.23 5.84
N ILE A 37 9.23 0.20 4.51
CA ILE A 37 8.04 0.19 3.62
C ILE A 37 7.18 -1.04 3.92
N ARG A 38 7.79 -2.21 4.08
CA ARG A 38 7.04 -3.43 4.43
C ARG A 38 6.41 -3.36 5.82
N GLN A 39 7.08 -2.83 6.82
CA GLN A 39 6.54 -2.80 8.19
C GLN A 39 5.55 -1.66 8.42
N ASP A 40 5.84 -0.47 7.89
CA ASP A 40 5.05 0.73 8.11
C ASP A 40 3.85 0.80 7.16
N TRP A 41 3.98 0.34 5.90
CA TRP A 41 2.93 0.49 4.89
C TRP A 41 2.18 -0.80 4.58
N ASP A 42 2.77 -1.98 4.81
CA ASP A 42 2.06 -3.27 4.66
C ASP A 42 1.27 -3.66 5.92
N HIS A 43 0.79 -2.66 6.68
CA HIS A 43 -0.08 -2.86 7.84
C HIS A 43 -1.52 -3.18 7.40
N THR A 44 -1.66 -4.10 6.44
CA THR A 44 -2.92 -4.59 5.90
C THR A 44 -3.45 -5.80 6.67
N ASP A 45 -2.88 -6.07 7.85
CA ASP A 45 -3.22 -7.19 8.74
C ASP A 45 -4.54 -6.97 9.51
N VAL A 46 -5.47 -6.25 8.88
CA VAL A 46 -6.84 -6.16 9.37
C VAL A 46 -7.54 -7.43 8.95
N VAL A 47 -7.76 -8.32 9.91
CA VAL A 47 -8.57 -9.53 9.73
C VAL A 47 -9.95 -9.12 9.21
N TYR A 48 -10.19 -9.36 7.92
CA TYR A 48 -11.48 -9.12 7.32
C TYR A 48 -12.45 -10.23 7.78
N PRO A 49 -13.55 -9.90 8.46
CA PRO A 49 -14.52 -10.90 8.89
C PRO A 49 -15.19 -11.51 7.66
N THR A 50 -14.69 -12.67 7.24
CA THR A 50 -15.16 -13.39 6.04
C THR A 50 -16.54 -14.04 6.26
N GLU A 51 -16.98 -14.13 7.51
CA GLU A 51 -18.26 -14.70 7.92
C GLU A 51 -19.46 -13.84 7.50
N ARG A 52 -19.26 -12.56 7.17
CA ARG A 52 -20.33 -11.66 6.73
C ARG A 52 -20.05 -11.13 5.34
N PHE A 53 -20.94 -11.48 4.42
CA PHE A 53 -20.88 -10.94 3.08
C PHE A 53 -21.27 -9.46 3.08
N VAL A 54 -20.67 -8.70 2.17
CA VAL A 54 -20.93 -7.26 1.99
C VAL A 54 -22.43 -6.96 1.90
N HIS A 55 -23.21 -7.79 1.20
CA HIS A 55 -24.65 -7.61 1.07
C HIS A 55 -25.42 -7.70 2.40
N GLN A 56 -24.96 -8.53 3.35
CA GLN A 56 -25.57 -8.66 4.68
C GLN A 56 -25.30 -7.41 5.52
N LEU A 57 -24.08 -6.84 5.43
CA LEU A 57 -23.73 -5.60 6.12
C LEU A 57 -24.58 -4.42 5.62
N PHE A 58 -24.87 -4.37 4.32
CA PHE A 58 -25.78 -3.37 3.76
C PHE A 58 -27.22 -3.56 4.22
N ALA A 59 -27.73 -4.80 4.23
CA ALA A 59 -29.08 -5.10 4.68
C ALA A 59 -29.28 -4.77 6.16
N ASP A 60 -28.34 -5.16 7.03
CA ASP A 60 -28.34 -4.83 8.45
C ASP A 60 -28.33 -3.32 8.68
N GLN A 61 -27.50 -2.60 7.93
CA GLN A 61 -27.40 -1.14 8.05
C GLN A 61 -28.65 -0.42 7.55
N ALA A 62 -29.32 -0.95 6.52
CA ALA A 62 -30.61 -0.45 6.03
C ALA A 62 -31.75 -0.73 7.03
N ALA A 63 -31.74 -1.89 7.69
CA ALA A 63 -32.72 -2.24 8.72
C ALA A 63 -32.56 -1.41 10.01
N LYS A 64 -31.32 -1.10 10.41
CA LYS A 64 -31.02 -0.31 11.62
C LYS A 64 -31.31 1.19 11.48
N ALA A 65 -31.21 1.73 10.27
CA ALA A 65 -31.41 3.16 10.01
C ALA A 65 -32.17 3.37 8.69
N PRO A 66 -33.46 3.04 8.63
CA PRO A 66 -34.27 3.10 7.41
C PRO A 66 -34.40 4.53 6.86
N ASP A 67 -34.38 5.54 7.73
CA ASP A 67 -34.56 6.96 7.35
C ASP A 67 -33.24 7.69 7.05
N ALA A 68 -32.09 7.00 7.11
CA ALA A 68 -30.80 7.60 6.78
C ALA A 68 -30.69 7.78 5.25
N ARG A 69 -30.85 9.01 4.75
CA ARG A 69 -30.58 9.36 3.34
C ARG A 69 -29.12 9.08 3.00
N ARG A 70 -28.86 7.93 2.36
CA ARG A 70 -27.50 7.44 2.05
C ARG A 70 -27.06 7.65 0.61
N CYS A 71 -28.01 7.78 -0.32
CA CYS A 71 -27.73 8.17 -1.70
C CYS A 71 -28.60 9.37 -2.04
N SER A 72 -28.07 10.58 -1.86
CA SER A 72 -28.55 11.72 -2.63
C SER A 72 -27.97 11.58 -4.03
N SER A 73 -28.78 11.20 -5.01
CA SER A 73 -28.42 11.54 -6.39
C SER A 73 -28.28 13.06 -6.46
N PRO A 74 -27.23 13.63 -7.06
CA PRO A 74 -27.25 15.04 -7.37
C PRO A 74 -28.45 15.27 -8.28
N SER A 75 -29.48 15.93 -7.75
CA SER A 75 -30.63 16.37 -8.53
C SER A 75 -30.11 17.42 -9.50
N SER A 76 -29.78 16.99 -10.71
CA SER A 76 -29.57 17.89 -11.84
C SER A 76 -30.94 18.50 -12.20
N ALA A 77 -31.15 19.74 -11.76
CA ALA A 77 -32.12 20.67 -12.31
C ALA A 77 -31.47 22.05 -12.39
#